data_AF-A0A1V4BVE6-F1
#
_entry.id   AF-A0A1V4BVE6-F1
#
_cell.length_a   1.000
_cell.length_b   1.000
_cell.length_c   1.000
_cell.angle_alpha   90.00
_cell.angle_beta   90.00
_cell.angle_gamma   90.00
#
_symmetry.space_group_name_H-M   'P 1'
#
loop_
_entity.id
_entity.type
_entity.pdbx_description
1 polymer ?
#
loop_
_entity_poly.entity_id
_entity_poly.type
_entity_poly.pdbx_seq_one_letter_code
_entity_poly.pdbx_strand_id
1 'polypeptide(L)'
;MRLPTLKYERGTLILHPPPKGKKWLDFATWDDRIERFRILAIHYRPLVETLQEEGINFQDEAKAFNNLELIASFEREPYPHQTEALIAWKKSQRRGVIVLPTAAGKTYLAQLALQSTPRSTLIIVPTIDLMHQWYAQMLAAFPDAEVGLLGGGSKDNSAILIATYQSAAIYSETLGNRYAFLIFDECHHLPSDFFRKIAEDSIAPYRLGLTATPDRGDGSHQDLDYLIGAIVYQKSPQDLSGKALADHEIIQIKVKLSAKEQEKYQEAIKIRNDFLRKNNLSLSGLDGWQNFVMISARSSEGRRAMLAHRESKEISSGTQGKLRVLAELICEHYPEPILIFTNDNATVYRISESFLIPAITHQTPVKERHEILTRFRQGEYKILVTSHVLNEGVDVPEARIAIILSGTGSTREYIQRLGRVLRKGQQEDKRAILYEVIAENTTEEKTSQRRRGEHKNKTSYKTGNRQLELLPSAPKKSFSFPKAAESSTPWVSSPESEEE
;
A
#
# COMPACT_ATOMS: atom_id res chain seq x y z
N MET A 1 33.37 33.07 30.42
CA MET A 1 31.95 32.97 30.00
C MET A 1 31.59 31.49 29.95
N ARG A 2 30.38 31.11 30.36
CA ARG A 2 29.91 29.72 30.19
C ARG A 2 29.82 29.41 28.69
N LEU A 3 30.26 28.21 28.31
CA LEU A 3 30.18 27.74 26.93
C LEU A 3 28.70 27.57 26.55
N PRO A 4 28.24 28.02 25.36
CA PRO A 4 26.91 27.70 24.85
C PRO A 4 26.68 26.19 24.81
N THR A 5 25.57 25.72 25.37
CA THR A 5 25.19 24.30 25.36
C THR A 5 23.91 24.13 24.54
N LEU A 6 23.96 23.22 23.57
CA LEU A 6 22.81 22.80 22.76
C LEU A 6 22.19 21.56 23.40
N LYS A 7 20.90 21.61 23.76
CA LYS A 7 20.17 20.50 24.37
C LYS A 7 18.89 20.21 23.59
N TYR A 8 18.52 18.94 23.52
CA TYR A 8 17.25 18.52 22.94
C TYR A 8 16.15 18.46 24.01
N GLU A 9 14.98 19.02 23.70
CA GLU A 9 13.80 19.01 24.56
C GLU A 9 12.53 18.90 23.71
N ARG A 10 11.84 17.75 23.79
CA ARG A 10 10.49 17.50 23.23
C ARG A 10 10.31 18.01 21.79
N GLY A 11 11.13 17.51 20.86
CA GLY A 11 11.06 17.89 19.43
C GLY A 11 11.72 19.23 19.09
N THR A 12 12.34 19.89 20.06
CA THR A 12 13.04 21.17 19.86
C THR A 12 14.42 21.16 20.48
N LEU A 13 15.20 22.20 20.18
CA LEU A 13 16.54 22.44 20.69
C LEU A 13 16.54 23.74 21.49
N ILE A 14 17.29 23.73 22.60
CA ILE A 14 17.59 24.91 23.40
C ILE A 14 19.08 25.16 23.31
N LEU A 15 19.46 26.37 22.90
CA LEU A 15 20.85 26.82 22.87
C LEU A 15 21.06 27.89 23.95
N HIS A 16 21.76 27.51 25.02
CA HIS A 16 21.95 28.41 26.17
C HIS A 16 23.31 28.20 26.86
N PRO A 17 24.04 29.26 27.25
CA PRO A 17 23.77 30.67 26.92
C PRO A 17 23.88 30.95 25.41
N PRO A 18 23.21 31.99 24.89
CA PRO A 18 23.29 32.36 23.47
C PRO A 18 24.75 32.63 23.03
N PRO A 19 25.21 32.07 21.91
CA PRO A 19 26.57 32.29 21.43
C PRO A 19 26.78 33.71 20.84
N LYS A 20 28.05 34.11 20.73
CA LYS A 20 28.46 35.34 20.06
C LYS A 20 28.42 35.14 18.54
N GLY A 21 27.26 35.37 17.94
CA GLY A 21 26.97 35.27 16.50
C GLY A 21 25.53 35.70 16.25
N LYS A 22 25.18 36.05 15.00
CA LYS A 22 23.79 36.42 14.66
C LYS A 22 23.10 35.42 13.73
N LYS A 23 23.83 34.65 12.92
CA LYS A 23 23.23 33.72 11.95
C LYS A 23 22.40 32.61 12.60
N TRP A 24 22.78 32.15 13.80
CA TRP A 24 21.99 31.14 14.52
C TRP A 24 20.58 31.63 14.88
N LEU A 25 20.34 32.95 14.91
CA LEU A 25 19.02 33.53 15.14
C LEU A 25 18.04 33.24 13.99
N ASP A 26 18.54 32.97 12.78
CA ASP A 26 17.69 32.62 11.62
C ASP A 26 16.92 31.31 11.84
N PHE A 27 17.38 30.47 12.78
CA PHE A 27 16.73 29.21 13.17
C PHE A 27 15.96 29.30 14.48
N ALA A 28 16.13 30.38 15.24
CA ALA A 28 15.74 30.46 16.64
C ALA A 28 14.55 31.40 16.86
N THR A 29 13.61 30.97 17.69
CA THR A 29 12.48 31.79 18.13
C THR A 29 12.55 31.95 19.65
N TRP A 30 12.29 33.16 20.16
CA TRP A 30 12.21 33.39 21.60
C TRP A 30 10.94 32.75 22.18
N ASP A 31 11.08 31.97 23.26
CA ASP A 31 9.98 31.35 23.98
C ASP A 31 9.88 31.94 25.40
N ASP A 32 8.90 32.82 25.60
CA ASP A 32 8.65 33.52 26.87
C ASP A 32 8.41 32.57 28.04
N ARG A 33 7.90 31.35 27.80
CA ARG A 33 7.55 30.39 28.87
C ARG A 33 8.77 29.83 29.58
N ILE A 34 9.90 29.77 28.87
CA ILE A 34 11.16 29.24 29.38
C ILE A 34 12.27 30.30 29.40
N GLU A 35 11.97 31.53 28.99
CA GLU A 35 12.88 32.67 28.86
C GLU A 35 14.16 32.33 28.08
N ARG A 36 14.01 31.56 26.99
CA ARG A 36 15.12 31.06 26.18
C ARG A 36 14.74 30.99 24.70
N PHE A 37 15.77 30.94 23.86
CA PHE A 37 15.61 30.66 22.43
C PHE A 37 15.38 29.16 22.22
N ARG A 38 14.34 28.85 21.43
CA ARG A 38 13.95 27.50 21.01
C ARG A 38 14.10 27.38 19.49
N ILE A 39 14.64 26.27 19.04
CA ILE A 39 14.91 25.96 17.63
C ILE A 39 14.22 24.64 17.29
N LEU A 40 13.59 24.51 16.12
CA LEU A 40 13.00 23.22 15.72
C LEU A 40 14.10 22.17 15.52
N ALA A 41 13.87 20.93 15.97
CA ALA A 41 14.89 19.87 15.90
C ALA A 41 15.36 19.57 14.48
N ILE A 42 14.49 19.68 13.47
CA ILE A 42 14.83 19.55 12.05
C ILE A 42 15.94 20.51 11.58
N HIS A 43 16.12 21.66 12.25
CA HIS A 43 17.19 22.62 11.96
C HIS A 43 18.52 22.30 12.64
N TYR A 44 18.63 21.18 13.37
CA TYR A 44 19.86 20.78 14.06
C TYR A 44 21.10 20.83 13.16
N ARG A 45 21.06 20.15 12.01
CA ARG A 45 22.21 20.08 11.10
C ARG A 45 22.64 21.47 10.56
N PRO A 46 21.76 22.27 9.92
CA PRO A 46 22.15 23.58 9.42
C PRO A 46 22.58 24.54 10.54
N LEU A 47 22.00 24.43 11.74
CA LEU A 47 22.45 25.19 12.91
C LEU A 47 23.89 24.82 13.29
N VAL A 48 24.18 23.52 13.45
CA VAL A 48 25.51 23.05 13.83
C VAL A 48 26.56 23.40 12.79
N GLU A 49 26.25 23.23 11.49
CA GLU A 49 27.13 23.64 10.38
C GLU A 49 27.39 25.15 10.42
N THR A 50 26.37 25.98 10.63
CA THR A 50 26.52 27.44 10.77
C THR A 50 27.40 27.84 11.96
N LEU A 51 27.20 27.22 13.13
CA LEU A 51 28.01 27.50 14.31
C LEU A 51 29.48 27.11 14.10
N GLN A 52 29.73 26.01 13.39
CA GLN A 52 31.08 25.57 13.05
C GLN A 52 31.74 26.49 12.02
N GLU A 53 31.01 26.93 10.99
CA GLU A 53 31.49 27.90 9.99
C GLU A 53 31.88 29.24 10.61
N GLU A 54 31.14 29.71 11.62
CA GLU A 54 31.47 30.92 12.37
C GLU A 54 32.58 30.72 13.43
N GLY A 55 33.09 29.49 13.58
CA GLY A 55 34.11 29.15 14.57
C GLY A 55 33.63 29.29 16.03
N ILE A 56 32.30 29.18 16.25
CA ILE A 56 31.70 29.30 17.57
C ILE A 56 31.91 27.98 18.32
N ASN A 57 32.59 28.07 19.48
CA ASN A 57 32.78 26.92 20.35
C ASN A 57 31.53 26.68 21.22
N PHE A 58 30.93 25.49 21.13
CA PHE A 58 29.72 25.11 21.87
C PHE A 58 29.77 23.63 22.27
N GLN A 59 28.96 23.25 23.27
CA GLN A 59 28.82 21.87 23.73
C GLN A 59 27.51 21.30 23.20
N ASP A 60 27.59 20.18 22.48
CA ASP A 60 26.42 19.47 21.97
C ASP A 60 26.00 18.35 22.94
N GLU A 61 24.94 18.60 23.71
CA GLU A 61 24.26 17.62 24.56
C GLU A 61 22.91 17.19 23.94
N ALA A 62 22.57 17.66 22.74
CA ALA A 62 21.33 17.27 22.07
C ALA A 62 21.44 15.87 21.48
N LYS A 63 22.60 15.55 20.91
CA LYS A 63 22.88 14.27 20.25
C LYS A 63 22.92 13.10 21.24
N ALA A 64 21.99 12.14 21.06
CA ALA A 64 21.99 10.85 21.76
C ALA A 64 22.21 9.65 20.82
N PHE A 65 22.50 9.90 19.54
CA PHE A 65 22.74 8.87 18.52
C PHE A 65 24.21 8.44 18.45
N ASN A 66 24.43 7.16 18.15
CA ASN A 66 25.75 6.51 18.21
C ASN A 66 26.23 6.02 16.83
N ASN A 67 27.52 5.70 16.74
CA ASN A 67 28.09 4.95 15.62
C ASN A 67 27.71 3.48 15.74
N LEU A 68 27.53 2.80 14.61
CA LEU A 68 27.35 1.35 14.57
C LEU A 68 28.53 0.70 13.88
N GLU A 69 28.79 -0.55 14.24
CA GLU A 69 29.59 -1.47 13.43
C GLU A 69 28.61 -2.42 12.75
N LEU A 70 28.52 -2.33 11.42
CA LEU A 70 27.60 -3.15 10.63
C LEU A 70 28.41 -4.05 9.72
N ILE A 71 28.42 -5.34 10.05
CA ILE A 71 29.04 -6.39 9.23
C ILE A 71 27.91 -7.05 8.43
N ALA A 72 28.01 -6.98 7.10
CA ALA A 72 27.04 -7.60 6.22
C ALA A 72 27.29 -9.10 6.14
N SER A 73 26.25 -9.92 6.33
CA SER A 73 26.35 -11.38 6.20
C SER A 73 26.37 -11.86 4.74
N PHE A 74 25.78 -11.07 3.83
CA PHE A 74 25.59 -11.42 2.44
C PHE A 74 25.76 -10.19 1.53
N GLU A 75 26.86 -10.15 0.78
CA GLU A 75 27.11 -9.13 -0.24
C GLU A 75 26.65 -9.64 -1.60
N ARG A 76 25.48 -9.18 -2.04
CA ARG A 76 25.06 -9.28 -3.44
C ARG A 76 25.66 -8.10 -4.20
N GLU A 77 26.01 -8.27 -5.47
CA GLU A 77 26.33 -7.11 -6.31
C GLU A 77 25.06 -6.27 -6.54
N PRO A 78 25.06 -4.96 -6.19
CA PRO A 78 23.91 -4.10 -6.44
C PRO A 78 23.64 -3.93 -7.92
N TYR A 79 22.37 -3.84 -8.29
CA TYR A 79 22.01 -3.49 -9.66
C TYR A 79 22.47 -2.05 -9.99
N PRO A 80 22.75 -1.72 -11.28
CA PRO A 80 23.24 -0.40 -11.67
C PRO A 80 22.39 0.76 -11.15
N HIS A 81 21.06 0.63 -11.21
CA HIS A 81 20.15 1.67 -10.72
C HIS A 81 20.20 1.86 -9.19
N GLN A 82 20.59 0.83 -8.43
CA GLN A 82 20.75 0.93 -6.97
C GLN A 82 22.05 1.65 -6.63
N THR A 83 23.12 1.35 -7.35
CA THR A 83 24.41 2.05 -7.22
C THR A 83 24.28 3.52 -7.62
N GLU A 84 23.64 3.81 -8.75
CA GLU A 84 23.36 5.19 -9.20
C GLU A 84 22.52 5.96 -8.16
N ALA A 85 21.46 5.34 -7.64
CA ALA A 85 20.60 5.94 -6.62
C ALA A 85 21.36 6.24 -5.32
N LEU A 86 22.21 5.30 -4.85
CA LEU A 86 23.04 5.48 -3.66
C LEU A 86 24.06 6.61 -3.85
N ILE A 87 24.70 6.68 -5.01
CA ILE A 87 25.66 7.75 -5.34
C ILE A 87 24.95 9.10 -5.38
N ALA A 88 23.79 9.18 -6.03
CA ALA A 88 22.99 10.41 -6.10
C ALA A 88 22.61 10.90 -4.69
N TRP A 89 22.12 10.00 -3.84
CA TRP A 89 21.79 10.34 -2.45
C TRP A 89 23.01 10.79 -1.63
N LYS A 90 24.17 10.13 -1.80
CA LYS A 90 25.43 10.56 -1.15
C LYS A 90 25.88 11.95 -1.63
N LYS A 91 25.77 12.24 -2.93
CA LYS A 91 26.10 13.56 -3.51
C LYS A 91 25.20 14.66 -2.95
N SER A 92 23.92 14.36 -2.74
CA SER A 92 22.96 15.23 -2.07
C SER A 92 23.11 15.24 -0.54
N GLN A 93 24.35 15.12 -0.05
CA GLN A 93 24.67 15.20 1.38
C GLN A 93 23.89 14.20 2.26
N ARG A 94 23.52 13.03 1.70
CA ARG A 94 22.73 11.98 2.38
C ARG A 94 21.35 12.47 2.84
N ARG A 95 20.74 13.38 2.08
CA ARG A 95 19.36 13.86 2.26
C ARG A 95 18.64 13.85 0.91
N GLY A 96 17.54 13.12 0.83
CA GLY A 96 16.71 13.13 -0.37
C GLY A 96 15.76 11.96 -0.51
N VAL A 97 14.88 12.08 -1.50
CA VAL A 97 13.90 11.07 -1.89
C VAL A 97 14.39 10.31 -3.12
N ILE A 98 14.29 8.98 -3.08
CA ILE A 98 14.59 8.09 -4.19
C ILE A 98 13.28 7.46 -4.66
N VAL A 99 12.97 7.67 -5.93
CA VAL A 99 11.76 7.17 -6.58
C VAL A 99 12.11 5.96 -7.43
N LEU A 100 11.72 4.80 -6.93
CA LEU A 100 11.95 3.51 -7.57
C LEU A 100 10.66 2.69 -7.55
N PRO A 101 10.35 1.95 -8.62
CA PRO A 101 9.16 1.12 -8.64
C PRO A 101 9.30 -0.03 -7.63
N THR A 102 8.15 -0.59 -7.24
CA THR A 102 8.10 -1.76 -6.38
C THR A 102 8.90 -2.93 -6.98
N ALA A 103 9.57 -3.74 -6.15
CA ALA A 103 10.50 -4.80 -6.57
C ALA A 103 11.83 -4.35 -7.23
N ALA A 104 12.13 -3.04 -7.34
CA ALA A 104 13.47 -2.58 -7.73
C ALA A 104 14.53 -2.74 -6.63
N GLY A 105 14.15 -3.35 -5.50
CA GLY A 105 15.01 -3.56 -4.33
C GLY A 105 15.19 -2.33 -3.45
N LYS A 106 14.11 -1.59 -3.14
CA LYS A 106 14.15 -0.43 -2.24
C LYS A 106 14.74 -0.79 -0.86
N THR A 107 14.38 -1.94 -0.30
CA THR A 107 14.98 -2.40 0.97
C THR A 107 16.47 -2.66 0.84
N TYR A 108 16.92 -3.27 -0.26
CA TYR A 108 18.34 -3.52 -0.48
C TYR A 108 19.12 -2.20 -0.64
N LEU A 109 18.55 -1.20 -1.33
CA LEU A 109 19.10 0.14 -1.38
C LEU A 109 19.20 0.79 0.02
N ALA A 110 18.21 0.58 0.89
CA ALA A 110 18.25 1.04 2.27
C ALA A 110 19.37 0.37 3.07
N GLN A 111 19.60 -0.93 2.88
CA GLN A 111 20.73 -1.67 3.49
C GLN A 111 22.08 -1.10 3.04
N LEU A 112 22.24 -0.80 1.75
CA LEU A 112 23.45 -0.15 1.22
C LEU A 112 23.64 1.27 1.80
N ALA A 113 22.55 2.02 1.93
CA ALA A 113 22.58 3.34 2.54
C ALA A 113 23.02 3.27 4.01
N LEU A 114 22.50 2.28 4.76
CA LEU A 114 22.82 2.00 6.15
C LEU A 114 24.31 1.60 6.32
N GLN A 115 24.82 0.70 5.50
CA GLN A 115 26.25 0.34 5.50
C GLN A 115 27.15 1.54 5.24
N SER A 116 26.75 2.41 4.31
CA SER A 116 27.52 3.61 3.98
C SER A 116 27.35 4.77 4.98
N THR A 117 26.43 4.61 5.95
CA THR A 117 26.10 5.58 6.99
C THR A 117 25.84 4.84 8.31
N PRO A 118 26.88 4.19 8.90
CA PRO A 118 26.70 3.26 10.01
C PRO A 118 26.46 4.01 11.32
N ARG A 119 25.20 4.41 11.53
CA ARG A 119 24.70 5.21 12.65
C ARG A 119 23.40 4.62 13.15
N SER A 120 23.03 4.90 14.40
CA SER A 120 21.71 4.51 14.90
C SER A 120 20.62 5.03 13.96
N THR A 121 19.75 4.11 13.53
CA THR A 121 18.81 4.35 12.43
C THR A 121 17.38 4.04 12.84
N LEU A 122 16.45 4.93 12.49
CA LEU A 122 15.02 4.71 12.59
C LEU A 122 14.46 4.48 11.18
N ILE A 123 13.84 3.32 10.99
CA ILE A 123 13.17 2.92 9.76
C ILE A 123 11.68 3.03 9.99
N ILE A 124 10.99 3.84 9.20
CA ILE A 124 9.56 4.13 9.33
C ILE A 124 8.83 3.47 8.17
N VAL A 125 7.82 2.65 8.48
CA VAL A 125 7.02 1.88 7.51
C VAL A 125 5.52 2.08 7.72
N PRO A 126 4.66 1.93 6.69
CA PRO A 126 3.22 2.20 6.83
C PRO A 126 2.45 1.12 7.58
N THR A 127 2.86 -0.15 7.52
CA THR A 127 2.08 -1.28 8.06
C THR A 127 2.91 -2.19 8.98
N ILE A 128 2.23 -2.91 9.88
CA ILE A 128 2.85 -3.92 10.77
C ILE A 128 3.44 -5.07 9.95
N ASP A 129 2.81 -5.46 8.84
CA ASP A 129 3.33 -6.50 7.96
C ASP A 129 4.69 -6.10 7.35
N LEU A 130 4.80 -4.86 6.86
CA LEU A 130 6.07 -4.31 6.39
C LEU A 130 7.11 -4.24 7.50
N MET A 131 6.70 -3.86 8.70
CA MET A 131 7.59 -3.80 9.85
C MET A 131 8.24 -5.17 10.11
N HIS A 132 7.46 -6.26 10.10
CA HIS A 132 8.02 -7.61 10.24
C HIS A 132 8.87 -8.02 9.03
N GLN A 133 8.50 -7.65 7.81
CA GLN A 133 9.29 -7.93 6.62
C GLN A 133 10.66 -7.23 6.68
N TRP A 134 10.67 -5.94 7.01
CA TRP A 134 11.88 -5.16 7.20
C TRP A 134 12.74 -5.73 8.33
N TYR A 135 12.13 -6.17 9.42
CA TYR A 135 12.84 -6.82 10.53
C TYR A 135 13.57 -8.09 10.09
N ALA A 136 12.88 -8.98 9.40
CA ALA A 136 13.49 -10.21 8.86
C ALA A 136 14.61 -9.88 7.86
N GLN A 137 14.41 -8.89 6.99
CA GLN A 137 15.42 -8.47 6.01
C GLN A 137 16.65 -7.83 6.66
N MET A 138 16.47 -7.08 7.75
CA MET A 138 17.57 -6.46 8.48
C MET A 138 18.37 -7.46 9.29
N LEU A 139 17.71 -8.39 9.99
CA LEU A 139 18.40 -9.49 10.68
C LEU A 139 19.16 -10.39 9.70
N ALA A 140 18.57 -10.68 8.54
CA ALA A 140 19.25 -11.46 7.52
C ALA A 140 20.49 -10.73 7.00
N ALA A 141 20.43 -9.42 6.80
CA ALA A 141 21.54 -8.62 6.27
C ALA A 141 22.63 -8.31 7.32
N PHE A 142 22.23 -8.10 8.59
CA PHE A 142 23.10 -7.73 9.70
C PHE A 142 22.77 -8.59 10.94
N PRO A 143 23.21 -9.86 10.99
CA PRO A 143 22.86 -10.78 12.07
C PRO A 143 23.33 -10.32 13.45
N ASP A 144 24.45 -9.61 13.51
CA ASP A 144 25.05 -9.14 14.76
C ASP A 144 24.51 -7.77 15.21
N ALA A 145 23.66 -7.13 14.40
CA ALA A 145 23.12 -5.82 14.74
C ALA A 145 21.88 -5.92 15.64
N GLU A 146 21.80 -5.06 16.65
CA GLU A 146 20.61 -4.93 17.50
C GLU A 146 19.47 -4.25 16.73
N VAL A 147 18.58 -5.06 16.15
CA VAL A 147 17.36 -4.62 15.47
C VAL A 147 16.15 -4.76 16.41
N GLY A 148 15.35 -3.72 16.55
CA GLY A 148 14.13 -3.70 17.37
C GLY A 148 12.90 -3.23 16.60
N LEU A 149 11.73 -3.40 17.23
CA LEU A 149 10.41 -3.03 16.70
C LEU A 149 9.68 -2.02 17.60
N LEU A 150 8.98 -1.06 16.97
CA LEU A 150 8.08 -0.12 17.65
C LEU A 150 6.74 -0.04 16.92
N GLY A 151 5.75 -0.78 17.44
CA GLY A 151 4.43 -0.91 16.84
C GLY A 151 3.87 -2.33 17.02
N GLY A 152 2.57 -2.50 16.80
CA GLY A 152 1.93 -3.82 16.89
C GLY A 152 1.99 -4.49 18.28
N GLY A 153 2.22 -3.72 19.35
CA GLY A 153 2.41 -4.21 20.71
C GLY A 153 3.89 -4.27 21.18
N SER A 154 4.85 -4.16 20.26
CA SER A 154 6.29 -4.12 20.58
C SER A 154 6.77 -2.71 20.89
N LYS A 155 7.73 -2.59 21.82
CA LYS A 155 8.33 -1.31 22.23
C LYS A 155 9.81 -1.46 22.58
N ASP A 156 10.63 -1.62 21.55
CA ASP A 156 12.07 -1.77 21.70
C ASP A 156 12.80 -0.42 21.62
N ASN A 157 14.07 -0.43 22.04
CA ASN A 157 14.94 0.76 22.08
C ASN A 157 16.29 0.53 21.39
N SER A 158 16.34 -0.42 20.46
CA SER A 158 17.56 -0.89 19.79
C SER A 158 18.21 0.16 18.88
N ALA A 159 19.46 -0.08 18.52
CA ALA A 159 20.25 0.84 17.71
C ALA A 159 19.72 1.00 16.27
N ILE A 160 19.14 -0.06 15.71
CA ILE A 160 18.31 -0.02 14.51
C ILE A 160 16.87 -0.28 14.95
N LEU A 161 15.99 0.70 14.82
CA LEU A 161 14.59 0.58 15.22
C LEU A 161 13.69 0.66 13.99
N ILE A 162 12.79 -0.32 13.85
CA ILE A 162 11.78 -0.31 12.78
C ILE A 162 10.43 0.02 13.42
N ALA A 163 9.81 1.09 12.98
CA ALA A 163 8.58 1.62 13.56
C ALA A 163 7.49 1.82 12.51
N THR A 164 6.24 1.63 12.89
CA THR A 164 5.14 2.11 12.04
C THR A 164 5.04 3.64 12.07
N TYR A 165 4.54 4.27 11.00
CA TYR A 165 4.30 5.72 10.98
C TYR A 165 3.48 6.19 12.20
N GLN A 166 2.43 5.46 12.54
CA GLN A 166 1.57 5.79 13.68
C GLN A 166 2.36 5.79 14.99
N SER A 167 3.11 4.73 15.27
CA SER A 167 3.90 4.63 16.51
C SER A 167 5.05 5.64 16.53
N ALA A 168 5.75 5.83 15.41
CA ALA A 168 6.83 6.81 15.30
C ALA A 168 6.33 8.25 15.55
N ALA A 169 5.14 8.60 15.06
CA ALA A 169 4.55 9.92 15.31
C ALA A 169 4.15 10.13 16.77
N ILE A 170 3.56 9.10 17.42
CA ILE A 170 3.22 9.14 18.86
C ILE A 170 4.47 9.33 19.74
N TYR A 171 5.59 8.71 19.37
CA TYR A 171 6.85 8.76 20.11
C TYR A 171 7.88 9.72 19.52
N SER A 172 7.48 10.60 18.60
CA SER A 172 8.36 11.52 17.86
C SER A 172 9.29 12.32 18.78
N GLU A 173 8.73 12.95 19.82
CA GLU A 173 9.48 13.70 20.82
C GLU A 173 10.54 12.85 21.56
N THR A 174 10.27 11.57 21.81
CA THR A 174 11.19 10.67 22.55
C THR A 174 12.24 10.04 21.67
N LEU A 175 11.94 9.85 20.38
CA LEU A 175 12.85 9.28 19.39
C LEU A 175 13.75 10.34 18.73
N GLY A 176 13.33 11.60 18.76
CA GLY A 176 13.86 12.68 17.92
C GLY A 176 15.38 12.89 17.98
N ASN A 177 16.03 12.61 19.12
CA ASN A 177 17.48 12.76 19.27
C ASN A 177 18.30 11.46 19.29
N ARG A 178 17.64 10.30 19.18
CA ARG A 178 18.27 8.98 19.38
C ARG A 178 18.83 8.36 18.10
N TYR A 179 18.37 8.81 16.94
CA TYR A 179 18.75 8.26 15.64
C TYR A 179 19.38 9.34 14.77
N ALA A 180 20.52 9.02 14.15
CA ALA A 180 21.20 9.94 13.24
C ALA A 180 20.70 9.81 11.79
N PHE A 181 20.07 8.68 11.47
CA PHE A 181 19.61 8.37 10.14
C PHE A 181 18.13 7.95 10.16
N LEU A 182 17.31 8.62 9.36
CA LEU A 182 15.91 8.27 9.16
C LEU A 182 15.71 7.68 7.77
N ILE A 183 15.03 6.55 7.70
CA ILE A 183 14.60 5.92 6.45
C ILE A 183 13.08 5.88 6.45
N PHE A 184 12.45 6.56 5.50
CA PHE A 184 11.00 6.58 5.33
C PHE A 184 10.64 5.68 4.14
N ASP A 185 10.11 4.49 4.42
CA ASP A 185 9.52 3.64 3.39
C ASP A 185 8.11 4.11 3.05
N GLU A 186 7.77 4.10 1.78
CA GLU A 186 6.57 4.76 1.24
C GLU A 186 6.43 6.21 1.76
N CYS A 187 7.49 6.99 1.59
CA CYS A 187 7.61 8.34 2.16
C CYS A 187 6.50 9.32 1.74
N HIS A 188 5.70 9.00 0.73
CA HIS A 188 4.52 9.75 0.33
C HIS A 188 3.42 9.84 1.42
N HIS A 189 3.50 9.06 2.50
CA HIS A 189 2.63 9.22 3.68
C HIS A 189 3.09 10.35 4.62
N LEU A 190 4.39 10.68 4.63
CA LEU A 190 5.01 11.59 5.61
C LEU A 190 4.40 13.00 5.66
N PRO A 191 3.96 13.65 4.56
CA PRO A 191 3.46 15.02 4.58
C PRO A 191 2.17 15.27 5.38
N SER A 192 1.49 14.24 5.88
CA SER A 192 0.31 14.46 6.71
C SER A 192 0.63 15.23 8.00
N ASP A 193 -0.31 16.05 8.48
CA ASP A 193 -0.14 16.88 9.68
C ASP A 193 0.35 16.11 10.90
N PHE A 194 -0.07 14.85 11.01
CA PHE A 194 0.32 13.98 12.11
C PHE A 194 1.70 13.33 11.89
N PHE A 195 2.01 12.85 10.68
CA PHE A 195 3.27 12.14 10.43
C PHE A 195 4.47 13.06 10.21
N ARG A 196 4.26 14.30 9.74
CA ARG A 196 5.36 15.28 9.55
C ARG A 196 6.15 15.53 10.83
N LYS A 197 5.52 15.38 12.00
CA LYS A 197 6.14 15.49 13.32
C LYS A 197 7.33 14.55 13.51
N ILE A 198 7.30 13.36 12.92
CA ILE A 198 8.43 12.41 12.94
C ILE A 198 9.72 13.07 12.41
N ALA A 199 9.59 13.85 11.35
CA ALA A 199 10.71 14.53 10.71
C ALA A 199 11.04 15.88 11.35
N GLU A 200 10.03 16.64 11.78
CA GLU A 200 10.18 17.96 12.41
C GLU A 200 10.83 17.87 13.79
N ASP A 201 10.45 16.86 14.59
CA ASP A 201 10.91 16.66 15.96
C ASP A 201 12.26 15.92 16.01
N SER A 202 12.80 15.51 14.86
CA SER A 202 14.07 14.77 14.80
C SER A 202 15.25 15.65 14.42
N ILE A 203 16.36 15.47 15.14
CA ILE A 203 17.67 16.10 14.84
C ILE A 203 18.48 15.34 13.77
N ALA A 204 17.95 14.23 13.26
CA ALA A 204 18.69 13.33 12.38
C ALA A 204 19.26 14.07 11.13
N PRO A 205 20.60 14.13 10.97
CA PRO A 205 21.23 14.83 9.85
C PRO A 205 21.10 14.10 8.50
N TYR A 206 20.83 12.79 8.53
CA TYR A 206 20.70 11.95 7.33
C TYR A 206 19.27 11.48 7.18
N ARG A 207 18.73 11.60 5.96
CA ARG A 207 17.32 11.29 5.66
C ARG A 207 17.20 10.66 4.29
N LEU A 208 16.53 9.52 4.22
CA LEU A 208 16.26 8.81 2.99
C LEU A 208 14.76 8.57 2.87
N GLY A 209 14.14 9.09 1.82
CA GLY A 209 12.77 8.73 1.44
C GLY A 209 12.77 7.70 0.32
N LEU A 210 11.95 6.65 0.45
CA LEU A 210 11.75 5.64 -0.57
C LEU A 210 10.28 5.63 -0.96
N THR A 211 9.97 5.81 -2.25
CA THR A 211 8.59 5.75 -2.73
C THR A 211 8.55 5.28 -4.18
N ALA A 212 7.44 4.67 -4.59
CA ALA A 212 7.19 4.40 -6.01
C ALA A 212 6.39 5.54 -6.68
N THR A 213 5.71 6.36 -5.89
CA THR A 213 4.75 7.38 -6.31
C THR A 213 4.96 8.63 -5.46
N PRO A 214 5.80 9.58 -5.90
CA PRO A 214 6.03 10.83 -5.18
C PRO A 214 4.86 11.81 -5.33
N ASP A 215 4.14 11.75 -6.45
CA ASP A 215 3.10 12.73 -6.79
C ASP A 215 1.77 12.41 -6.10
N ARG A 216 1.38 13.29 -5.18
CA ARG A 216 -0.02 13.46 -4.78
C ARG A 216 -0.59 14.66 -5.53
N GLY A 217 -1.82 14.53 -6.02
CA GLY A 217 -2.52 15.58 -6.79
C GLY A 217 -2.86 16.86 -6.01
N ASP A 218 -2.41 16.97 -4.76
CA ASP A 218 -2.65 18.06 -3.81
C ASP A 218 -1.45 19.02 -3.63
N GLY A 219 -0.29 18.74 -4.25
CA GLY A 219 0.91 19.58 -4.13
C GLY A 219 1.81 19.26 -2.94
N SER A 220 1.54 18.17 -2.19
CA SER A 220 2.31 17.76 -0.99
C SER A 220 3.77 17.32 -1.24
N HIS A 221 4.27 17.40 -2.49
CA HIS A 221 5.66 17.08 -2.81
C HIS A 221 6.62 18.13 -2.22
N GLN A 222 6.19 19.39 -2.11
CA GLN A 222 6.99 20.48 -1.54
C GLN A 222 7.29 20.25 -0.04
N ASP A 223 6.36 19.60 0.68
CA ASP A 223 6.60 19.23 2.07
C ASP A 223 7.73 18.18 2.19
N LEU A 224 7.87 17.25 1.24
CA LEU A 224 8.95 16.26 1.28
C LEU A 224 10.33 16.89 1.10
N ASP A 225 10.44 17.95 0.30
CA ASP A 225 11.69 18.69 0.12
C ASP A 225 12.18 19.28 1.44
N TYR A 226 11.26 19.82 2.25
CA TYR A 226 11.55 20.32 3.58
C TYR A 226 11.82 19.18 4.58
N LEU A 227 10.94 18.19 4.64
CA LEU A 227 10.97 17.13 5.66
C LEU A 227 12.10 16.12 5.46
N ILE A 228 12.45 15.79 4.22
CA ILE A 228 13.49 14.80 3.88
C ILE A 228 14.60 15.49 3.08
N GLY A 229 14.22 16.04 1.92
CA GLY A 229 15.09 16.57 0.88
C GLY A 229 14.49 16.30 -0.50
N ALA A 230 14.98 17.01 -1.52
CA ALA A 230 14.48 16.88 -2.90
C ALA A 230 14.56 15.44 -3.46
N ILE A 231 13.83 15.19 -4.55
CA ILE A 231 14.00 13.95 -5.31
C ILE A 231 15.39 13.95 -5.94
N VAL A 232 16.25 13.03 -5.50
CA VAL A 232 17.66 12.94 -5.93
C VAL A 232 17.88 11.90 -7.02
N TYR A 233 16.96 10.95 -7.14
CA TYR A 233 17.02 9.91 -8.16
C TYR A 233 15.61 9.39 -8.46
N GLN A 234 15.32 9.20 -9.74
CA GLN A 234 14.03 8.66 -10.19
C GLN A 234 14.26 7.74 -11.39
N LYS A 235 13.64 6.56 -11.34
CA LYS A 235 13.47 5.67 -12.50
C LYS A 235 12.04 5.19 -12.56
N SER A 236 11.47 5.22 -13.75
CA SER A 236 10.17 4.59 -13.99
C SER A 236 10.33 3.07 -14.15
N PRO A 237 9.22 2.30 -14.03
CA PRO A 237 9.19 0.91 -14.50
C PRO A 237 9.78 0.68 -15.89
N GLN A 238 9.60 1.65 -16.80
CA GLN A 238 10.02 1.56 -18.20
C GLN A 238 11.54 1.72 -18.31
N ASP A 239 12.15 2.56 -17.46
CA ASP A 239 13.60 2.81 -17.47
C ASP A 239 14.41 1.66 -16.87
N LEU A 240 13.82 0.88 -15.96
CA LEU A 240 14.45 -0.30 -15.37
C LEU A 240 14.19 -1.57 -16.18
N SER A 241 13.18 -1.57 -17.05
CA SER A 241 12.86 -2.72 -17.89
C SER A 241 13.55 -2.60 -19.24
N GLY A 242 14.79 -3.10 -19.31
CA GLY A 242 15.23 -3.76 -20.54
C GLY A 242 14.32 -4.97 -20.77
N LYS A 243 13.30 -4.86 -21.64
CA LYS A 243 12.38 -5.95 -22.04
C LYS A 243 11.76 -6.80 -20.88
N ALA A 244 11.58 -6.23 -19.68
CA ALA A 244 11.19 -6.98 -18.48
C ALA A 244 9.85 -6.55 -17.85
N LEU A 245 9.00 -5.81 -18.57
CA LEU A 245 7.56 -5.81 -18.26
C LEU A 245 7.00 -7.13 -18.81
N ALA A 246 6.39 -7.95 -17.96
CA ALA A 246 5.68 -9.13 -18.46
C ALA A 246 4.59 -8.65 -19.42
N ASP A 247 4.68 -9.09 -20.69
CA ASP A 247 3.61 -8.93 -21.67
C ASP A 247 2.37 -9.65 -21.13
N HIS A 248 1.46 -8.90 -20.50
CA HIS A 248 0.16 -9.41 -20.07
C HIS A 248 -0.91 -8.94 -21.04
N GLU A 249 -1.84 -9.83 -21.37
CA GLU A 249 -3.01 -9.50 -22.18
C GLU A 249 -4.11 -8.97 -21.27
N ILE A 250 -4.63 -7.79 -21.56
CA ILE A 250 -5.78 -7.21 -20.86
C ILE A 250 -7.05 -7.54 -21.65
N ILE A 251 -7.95 -8.31 -21.04
CA ILE A 251 -9.23 -8.71 -21.63
C ILE A 251 -10.36 -8.05 -20.84
N GLN A 252 -11.10 -7.17 -21.51
CA GLN A 252 -12.27 -6.53 -20.92
C GLN A 252 -13.54 -7.34 -21.23
N ILE A 253 -14.29 -7.67 -20.18
CA ILE A 253 -15.59 -8.35 -20.27
C ILE A 253 -16.66 -7.39 -19.76
N LYS A 254 -17.59 -7.06 -20.63
CA LYS A 254 -18.74 -6.23 -20.28
C LYS A 254 -19.92 -7.11 -19.90
N VAL A 255 -20.55 -6.79 -18.78
CA VAL A 255 -21.69 -7.52 -18.21
C VAL A 255 -22.90 -6.62 -18.21
N LYS A 256 -24.00 -7.09 -18.77
CA LYS A 256 -25.30 -6.40 -18.71
C LYS A 256 -25.98 -6.68 -17.39
N LEU A 257 -26.51 -5.63 -16.77
CA LEU A 257 -27.43 -5.76 -15.64
C LEU A 257 -28.70 -6.49 -16.11
N SER A 258 -29.27 -7.34 -15.26
CA SER A 258 -30.63 -7.85 -15.51
C SER A 258 -31.64 -6.71 -15.50
N ALA A 259 -32.81 -6.90 -16.12
CA ALA A 259 -33.85 -5.86 -16.15
C ALA A 259 -34.22 -5.35 -14.73
N LYS A 260 -34.33 -6.27 -13.76
CA LYS A 260 -34.61 -5.95 -12.36
C LYS A 260 -33.48 -5.15 -11.69
N GLU A 261 -32.22 -5.54 -11.91
CA GLU A 261 -31.06 -4.80 -11.38
C GLU A 261 -30.94 -3.42 -12.02
N GLN A 262 -31.23 -3.33 -13.32
CA GLN A 262 -31.17 -2.07 -14.08
C GLN A 262 -32.23 -1.08 -13.60
N GLU A 263 -33.45 -1.54 -13.38
CA GLU A 263 -34.55 -0.72 -12.84
C GLU A 263 -34.18 -0.16 -11.45
N LYS A 264 -33.79 -1.03 -10.51
CA LYS A 264 -33.34 -0.61 -9.17
C LYS A 264 -32.17 0.35 -9.22
N TYR A 265 -31.18 0.08 -10.07
CA TYR A 265 -30.03 0.95 -10.24
C TYR A 265 -30.43 2.33 -10.77
N GLN A 266 -31.34 2.40 -11.74
CA GLN A 266 -31.83 3.67 -12.28
C GLN A 266 -32.61 4.47 -11.24
N GLU A 267 -33.47 3.81 -10.46
CA GLU A 267 -34.20 4.44 -9.35
C GLU A 267 -33.24 5.00 -8.29
N ALA A 268 -32.27 4.20 -7.85
CA ALA A 268 -31.28 4.60 -6.87
C ALA A 268 -30.42 5.78 -7.36
N ILE A 269 -29.98 5.73 -8.63
CA ILE A 269 -29.23 6.83 -9.26
C ILE A 269 -30.09 8.10 -9.38
N LYS A 270 -31.38 7.98 -9.69
CA LYS A 270 -32.31 9.11 -9.78
C LYS A 270 -32.46 9.78 -8.41
N ILE A 271 -32.81 9.02 -7.37
CA ILE A 271 -32.95 9.54 -6.00
C ILE A 271 -31.69 10.28 -5.55
N ARG A 272 -30.52 9.67 -5.79
CA ARG A 272 -29.23 10.28 -5.44
C ARG A 272 -28.99 11.58 -6.23
N ASN A 273 -29.16 11.56 -7.54
CA ASN A 273 -28.86 12.70 -8.40
C ASN A 273 -29.82 13.88 -8.15
N ASP A 274 -31.09 13.61 -7.86
CA ASP A 274 -32.07 14.63 -7.51
C ASP A 274 -31.67 15.37 -6.23
N PHE A 275 -31.22 14.63 -5.22
CA PHE A 275 -30.70 15.23 -3.98
C PHE A 275 -29.43 16.05 -4.22
N LEU A 276 -28.48 15.54 -5.02
CA LEU A 276 -27.25 16.26 -5.35
C LEU A 276 -27.56 17.57 -6.07
N ARG A 277 -28.47 17.56 -7.05
CA ARG A 277 -28.90 18.77 -7.78
C ARG A 277 -29.56 19.78 -6.87
N LYS A 278 -30.50 19.34 -6.02
CA LYS A 278 -31.22 20.21 -5.09
C LYS A 278 -30.29 20.95 -4.12
N ASN A 279 -29.18 20.33 -3.75
CA ASN A 279 -28.19 20.89 -2.83
C ASN A 279 -26.95 21.47 -3.54
N ASN A 280 -26.97 21.58 -4.88
CA ASN A 280 -25.84 22.06 -5.69
C ASN A 280 -24.51 21.34 -5.40
N LEU A 281 -24.58 20.02 -5.18
CA LEU A 281 -23.43 19.19 -4.85
C LEU A 281 -22.89 18.47 -6.08
N SER A 282 -21.56 18.45 -6.20
CA SER A 282 -20.86 17.63 -7.18
C SER A 282 -19.96 16.61 -6.49
N LEU A 283 -20.13 15.34 -6.82
CA LEU A 283 -19.28 14.24 -6.33
C LEU A 283 -17.92 14.15 -7.07
N SER A 284 -17.68 15.00 -8.06
CA SER A 284 -16.41 15.02 -8.80
C SER A 284 -15.35 15.96 -8.22
N GLY A 285 -15.70 16.82 -7.25
CA GLY A 285 -14.75 17.72 -6.59
C GLY A 285 -14.02 17.05 -5.41
N LEU A 286 -12.88 17.62 -5.01
CA LEU A 286 -12.02 17.14 -3.91
C LEU A 286 -12.82 16.94 -2.60
N ASP A 287 -13.66 17.91 -2.23
CA ASP A 287 -14.49 17.85 -1.01
C ASP A 287 -15.93 17.36 -1.27
N GLY A 288 -16.23 16.98 -2.52
CA GLY A 288 -17.60 16.69 -2.97
C GLY A 288 -18.27 15.55 -2.20
N TRP A 289 -17.50 14.50 -1.90
CA TRP A 289 -17.96 13.37 -1.10
C TRP A 289 -18.19 13.76 0.37
N GLN A 290 -17.25 14.48 0.97
CA GLN A 290 -17.35 14.89 2.37
C GLN A 290 -18.57 15.80 2.59
N ASN A 291 -18.79 16.75 1.69
CA ASN A 291 -19.97 17.61 1.70
C ASN A 291 -21.28 16.81 1.54
N PHE A 292 -21.31 15.83 0.64
CA PHE A 292 -22.46 14.94 0.49
C PHE A 292 -22.77 14.17 1.77
N VAL A 293 -21.74 13.61 2.44
CA VAL A 293 -21.92 12.92 3.72
C VAL A 293 -22.49 13.87 4.78
N MET A 294 -21.88 15.05 4.96
CA MET A 294 -22.33 16.02 5.96
C MET A 294 -23.77 16.50 5.76
N ILE A 295 -24.16 16.79 4.52
CA ILE A 295 -25.49 17.33 4.21
C ILE A 295 -26.54 16.22 4.23
N SER A 296 -26.20 15.02 3.76
CA SER A 296 -27.11 13.87 3.77
C SER A 296 -27.53 13.45 5.17
N ALA A 297 -26.67 13.65 6.18
CA ALA A 297 -26.97 13.32 7.57
C ALA A 297 -28.01 14.23 8.23
N ARG A 298 -28.33 15.39 7.64
CA ARG A 298 -29.19 16.43 8.24
C ARG A 298 -30.67 16.27 7.93
N SER A 299 -31.06 15.30 7.09
CA SER A 299 -32.46 15.15 6.67
C SER A 299 -32.81 13.71 6.32
N SER A 300 -34.12 13.39 6.38
CA SER A 300 -34.65 12.11 5.91
C SER A 300 -34.47 11.92 4.40
N GLU A 301 -34.56 13.00 3.62
CA GLU A 301 -34.25 13.03 2.18
C GLU A 301 -32.78 12.72 1.92
N GLY A 302 -31.87 13.31 2.69
CA GLY A 302 -30.45 13.04 2.63
C GLY A 302 -30.10 11.59 2.98
N ARG A 303 -30.71 11.03 4.04
CA ARG A 303 -30.55 9.62 4.39
C ARG A 303 -30.98 8.71 3.24
N ARG A 304 -32.11 8.99 2.59
CA ARG A 304 -32.55 8.24 1.39
C ARG A 304 -31.54 8.35 0.25
N ALA A 305 -30.99 9.52 -0.02
CA ALA A 305 -29.96 9.71 -1.03
C ALA A 305 -28.66 8.93 -0.72
N MET A 306 -28.26 8.86 0.55
CA MET A 306 -27.10 8.07 0.99
C MET A 306 -27.34 6.57 0.82
N LEU A 307 -28.52 6.06 1.21
CA LEU A 307 -28.90 4.67 1.00
C LEU A 307 -28.93 4.31 -0.48
N ALA A 308 -29.55 5.16 -1.30
CA ALA A 308 -29.59 4.99 -2.75
C ALA A 308 -28.17 5.03 -3.38
N HIS A 309 -27.26 5.88 -2.87
CA HIS A 309 -25.86 5.85 -3.29
C HIS A 309 -25.21 4.49 -3.00
N ARG A 310 -25.39 3.94 -1.80
CA ARG A 310 -24.85 2.63 -1.41
C ARG A 310 -25.43 1.51 -2.28
N GLU A 311 -26.75 1.46 -2.42
CA GLU A 311 -27.44 0.47 -3.25
C GLU A 311 -26.97 0.51 -4.71
N SER A 312 -26.83 1.70 -5.29
CA SER A 312 -26.31 1.84 -6.67
C SER A 312 -24.89 1.27 -6.82
N LYS A 313 -24.04 1.42 -5.79
CA LYS A 313 -22.68 0.87 -5.76
C LYS A 313 -22.68 -0.65 -5.56
N GLU A 314 -23.54 -1.17 -4.69
CA GLU A 314 -23.68 -2.61 -4.45
C GLU A 314 -24.12 -3.33 -5.74
N ILE A 315 -25.12 -2.77 -6.43
CA ILE A 315 -25.58 -3.31 -7.72
C ILE A 315 -24.45 -3.25 -8.74
N SER A 316 -23.74 -2.13 -8.91
CA SER A 316 -22.69 -2.06 -9.93
C SER A 316 -21.49 -2.98 -9.61
N SER A 317 -21.08 -3.06 -8.35
CA SER A 317 -19.84 -3.75 -7.94
C SER A 317 -20.01 -5.25 -7.81
N GLY A 318 -21.24 -5.73 -7.58
CA GLY A 318 -21.51 -7.10 -7.17
C GLY A 318 -22.73 -7.75 -7.81
N THR A 319 -23.03 -7.47 -9.08
CA THR A 319 -24.14 -8.16 -9.79
C THR A 319 -23.98 -9.66 -9.88
N GLN A 320 -25.12 -10.36 -9.99
CA GLN A 320 -25.13 -11.80 -10.28
C GLN A 320 -24.46 -12.11 -11.62
N GLY A 321 -24.60 -11.23 -12.61
CA GLY A 321 -23.91 -11.37 -13.90
C GLY A 321 -22.39 -11.42 -13.76
N LYS A 322 -21.80 -10.61 -12.87
CA LYS A 322 -20.35 -10.63 -12.62
C LYS A 322 -19.90 -11.90 -11.93
N LEU A 323 -20.65 -12.39 -10.95
CA LEU A 323 -20.35 -13.66 -10.29
C LEU A 323 -20.44 -14.85 -11.27
N ARG A 324 -21.38 -14.80 -12.22
CA ARG A 324 -21.47 -15.79 -13.29
C ARG A 324 -20.23 -15.78 -14.19
N VAL A 325 -19.82 -14.60 -14.67
CA VAL A 325 -18.58 -14.46 -15.46
C VAL A 325 -17.36 -14.90 -14.65
N LEU A 326 -17.31 -14.58 -13.36
CA LEU A 326 -16.26 -15.05 -12.47
C LEU A 326 -16.19 -16.58 -12.44
N ALA A 327 -17.34 -17.25 -12.26
CA ALA A 327 -17.43 -18.71 -12.25
C ALA A 327 -16.94 -19.31 -13.59
N GLU A 328 -17.34 -18.71 -14.71
CA GLU A 328 -16.91 -19.13 -16.05
C GLU A 328 -15.39 -18.99 -16.22
N LEU A 329 -14.80 -17.87 -15.79
CA LEU A 329 -13.36 -17.64 -15.83
C LEU A 329 -12.58 -18.58 -14.91
N ILE A 330 -13.10 -18.86 -13.70
CA ILE A 330 -12.49 -19.82 -12.79
C ILE A 330 -12.45 -21.20 -13.44
N CYS A 331 -13.56 -21.66 -14.03
CA CYS A 331 -13.63 -22.95 -14.71
C CYS A 331 -12.73 -23.01 -15.96
N GLU A 332 -12.63 -21.93 -16.73
CA GLU A 332 -11.79 -21.85 -17.93
C GLU A 332 -10.29 -22.00 -17.61
N HIS A 333 -9.85 -21.39 -16.50
CA HIS A 333 -8.43 -21.31 -16.16
C HIS A 333 -7.97 -22.30 -15.08
N TYR A 334 -8.87 -23.01 -14.41
CA TYR A 334 -8.48 -24.02 -13.43
C TYR A 334 -7.63 -25.13 -14.11
N PRO A 335 -6.50 -25.59 -13.52
CA PRO A 335 -6.00 -25.32 -12.16
C PRO A 335 -4.90 -24.25 -12.06
N GLU A 336 -4.82 -23.31 -13.01
CA GLU A 336 -3.82 -22.24 -12.97
C GLU A 336 -4.04 -21.32 -11.76
N PRO A 337 -2.99 -20.69 -11.19
CA PRO A 337 -3.15 -19.77 -10.08
C PRO A 337 -3.93 -18.50 -10.47
N ILE A 338 -5.11 -18.31 -9.84
CA ILE A 338 -6.02 -17.19 -10.10
C ILE A 338 -6.09 -16.26 -8.88
N LEU A 339 -5.93 -14.96 -9.12
CA LEU A 339 -6.07 -13.93 -8.10
C LEU A 339 -7.25 -13.02 -8.44
N ILE A 340 -8.23 -12.97 -7.54
CA ILE A 340 -9.49 -12.25 -7.73
C ILE A 340 -9.48 -10.99 -6.88
N PHE A 341 -9.80 -9.86 -7.50
CA PHE A 341 -9.81 -8.54 -6.88
C PHE A 341 -11.18 -7.90 -6.96
N THR A 342 -11.57 -7.28 -5.85
CA THR A 342 -12.76 -6.44 -5.76
C THR A 342 -12.50 -5.29 -4.78
N ASN A 343 -13.18 -4.17 -4.97
CA ASN A 343 -13.02 -2.99 -4.13
C ASN A 343 -13.84 -3.03 -2.83
N ASP A 344 -14.68 -4.06 -2.66
CA ASP A 344 -15.61 -4.17 -1.55
C ASP A 344 -15.44 -5.49 -0.78
N ASN A 345 -15.31 -5.38 0.55
CA ASN A 345 -15.16 -6.53 1.43
C ASN A 345 -16.39 -7.45 1.41
N ALA A 346 -17.61 -6.91 1.31
CA ALA A 346 -18.81 -7.75 1.29
C ALA A 346 -18.80 -8.67 0.06
N THR A 347 -18.32 -8.16 -1.07
CA THR A 347 -18.12 -8.95 -2.29
C THR A 347 -17.01 -10.00 -2.13
N VAL A 348 -15.90 -9.71 -1.42
CA VAL A 348 -14.86 -10.70 -1.11
C VAL A 348 -15.45 -11.88 -0.35
N TYR A 349 -16.14 -11.61 0.76
CA TYR A 349 -16.73 -12.68 1.59
C TYR A 349 -17.79 -13.45 0.84
N ARG A 350 -18.63 -12.77 0.04
CA ARG A 350 -19.62 -13.45 -0.79
C ARG A 350 -18.99 -14.40 -1.81
N ILE A 351 -17.88 -14.01 -2.44
CA ILE A 351 -17.12 -14.88 -3.36
C ILE A 351 -16.52 -16.06 -2.57
N SER A 352 -15.94 -15.78 -1.40
CA SER A 352 -15.36 -16.79 -0.52
C SER A 352 -16.37 -17.87 -0.14
N GLU A 353 -17.55 -17.47 0.33
CA GLU A 353 -18.63 -18.38 0.71
C GLU A 353 -19.24 -19.13 -0.47
N SER A 354 -19.45 -18.44 -1.60
CA SER A 354 -20.12 -19.03 -2.77
C SER A 354 -19.24 -20.04 -3.53
N PHE A 355 -17.92 -19.80 -3.56
CA PHE A 355 -16.97 -20.58 -4.34
C PHE A 355 -15.98 -21.39 -3.48
N LEU A 356 -16.08 -21.28 -2.14
CA LEU A 356 -15.16 -21.89 -1.17
C LEU A 356 -13.70 -21.47 -1.42
N ILE A 357 -13.50 -20.20 -1.76
CA ILE A 357 -12.19 -19.61 -2.05
C ILE A 357 -11.68 -18.87 -0.80
N PRO A 358 -10.43 -19.08 -0.37
CA PRO A 358 -9.83 -18.30 0.72
C PRO A 358 -9.91 -16.79 0.46
N ALA A 359 -10.20 -16.02 1.52
CA ALA A 359 -10.36 -14.57 1.44
C ALA A 359 -9.33 -13.83 2.28
N ILE A 360 -8.76 -12.75 1.73
CA ILE A 360 -7.92 -11.81 2.48
C ILE A 360 -8.53 -10.42 2.41
N THR A 361 -8.91 -9.88 3.57
CA THR A 361 -9.34 -8.49 3.75
C THR A 361 -8.46 -7.77 4.78
N HIS A 362 -8.69 -6.48 5.01
CA HIS A 362 -7.94 -5.68 5.97
C HIS A 362 -8.22 -6.13 7.41
N GLN A 363 -9.33 -6.86 7.60
CA GLN A 363 -9.74 -7.43 8.87
C GLN A 363 -9.13 -8.81 9.11
N THR A 364 -8.56 -9.47 8.08
CA THR A 364 -7.90 -10.76 8.23
C THR A 364 -6.67 -10.61 9.15
N PRO A 365 -6.61 -11.34 10.28
CA PRO A 365 -5.47 -11.35 11.18
C PRO A 365 -4.15 -11.69 10.48
N VAL A 366 -3.04 -11.14 10.98
CA VAL A 366 -1.71 -11.29 10.37
C VAL A 366 -1.29 -12.76 10.22
N LYS A 367 -1.53 -13.59 11.25
CA LYS A 367 -1.18 -15.02 11.21
C LYS A 367 -1.96 -15.79 10.14
N GLU A 368 -3.27 -15.56 10.07
CA GLU A 368 -4.15 -16.18 9.08
C GLU A 368 -3.79 -15.72 7.66
N ARG A 369 -3.53 -14.42 7.48
CA ARG A 369 -3.07 -13.86 6.20
C ARG A 369 -1.78 -14.53 5.73
N HIS A 370 -0.79 -14.66 6.62
CA HIS A 370 0.49 -15.30 6.30
C HIS A 370 0.30 -16.77 5.89
N GLU A 371 -0.57 -17.50 6.59
CA GLU A 371 -0.89 -18.88 6.27
C GLU A 371 -1.55 -19.03 4.90
N ILE A 372 -2.60 -18.25 4.61
CA ILE A 372 -3.32 -18.28 3.33
C ILE A 372 -2.36 -18.00 2.15
N LEU A 373 -1.50 -16.98 2.29
CA LEU A 373 -0.52 -16.62 1.24
C LEU A 373 0.54 -17.70 1.06
N THR A 374 0.96 -18.36 2.14
CA THR A 374 1.93 -19.46 2.08
C THR A 374 1.34 -20.68 1.36
N ARG A 375 0.12 -21.09 1.71
CA ARG A 375 -0.60 -22.18 1.05
C ARG A 375 -0.88 -21.89 -0.42
N PHE A 376 -1.19 -20.65 -0.76
CA PHE A 376 -1.32 -20.25 -2.17
C PHE A 376 0.01 -20.32 -2.92
N ARG A 377 1.13 -19.86 -2.32
CA ARG A 377 2.47 -19.95 -2.91
C ARG A 377 2.92 -21.39 -3.14
N GLN A 378 2.59 -22.29 -2.22
CA GLN A 378 2.87 -23.73 -2.34
C GLN A 378 1.93 -24.43 -3.35
N GLY A 379 0.90 -23.73 -3.83
CA GLY A 379 -0.08 -24.24 -4.78
C GLY A 379 -1.14 -25.16 -4.15
N GLU A 380 -1.26 -25.20 -2.84
CA GLU A 380 -2.39 -25.86 -2.14
C GLU A 380 -3.68 -25.10 -2.44
N TYR A 381 -3.64 -23.78 -2.35
CA TYR A 381 -4.71 -22.91 -2.85
C TYR A 381 -4.38 -22.44 -4.26
N LYS A 382 -5.23 -22.80 -5.22
CA LYS A 382 -5.10 -22.33 -6.62
C LYS A 382 -5.75 -20.97 -6.84
N ILE A 383 -6.69 -20.58 -5.98
CA ILE A 383 -7.49 -19.38 -6.15
C ILE A 383 -7.51 -18.62 -4.83
N LEU A 384 -7.38 -17.30 -4.92
CA LEU A 384 -7.43 -16.40 -3.77
C LEU A 384 -8.26 -15.18 -4.14
N VAL A 385 -9.14 -14.75 -3.24
CA VAL A 385 -9.89 -13.50 -3.39
C VAL A 385 -9.43 -12.48 -2.35
N THR A 386 -9.24 -11.24 -2.76
CA THR A 386 -8.83 -10.18 -1.84
C THR A 386 -9.46 -8.83 -2.17
N SER A 387 -9.64 -8.01 -1.13
CA SER A 387 -9.95 -6.60 -1.29
C SER A 387 -8.65 -5.78 -1.42
N HIS A 388 -8.70 -4.47 -1.17
CA HIS A 388 -7.61 -3.49 -1.23
C HIS A 388 -6.36 -3.78 -0.34
N VAL A 389 -6.05 -5.03 0.00
CA VAL A 389 -5.22 -5.40 1.17
C VAL A 389 -3.84 -5.92 0.78
N LEU A 390 -3.65 -6.21 -0.51
CA LEU A 390 -2.32 -6.46 -1.06
C LEU A 390 -1.66 -5.17 -1.58
N ASN A 391 -2.14 -4.01 -1.13
CA ASN A 391 -1.75 -2.73 -1.71
C ASN A 391 -0.37 -2.24 -1.27
N GLU A 392 0.08 -2.56 -0.06
CA GLU A 392 1.31 -2.01 0.53
C GLU A 392 2.07 -3.07 1.32
N GLY A 393 3.12 -3.61 0.70
CA GLY A 393 4.19 -4.29 1.41
C GLY A 393 3.99 -5.75 1.79
N VAL A 394 3.05 -6.44 1.14
CA VAL A 394 2.93 -7.88 1.18
C VAL A 394 3.43 -8.44 -0.15
N ASP A 395 4.36 -9.40 -0.09
CA ASP A 395 4.81 -10.15 -1.27
C ASP A 395 3.66 -11.00 -1.82
N VAL A 396 3.00 -10.49 -2.85
CA VAL A 396 1.85 -11.17 -3.48
C VAL A 396 2.37 -12.38 -4.24
N PRO A 397 1.87 -13.59 -3.94
CA PRO A 397 2.32 -14.81 -4.61
C PRO A 397 2.13 -14.75 -6.12
N GLU A 398 3.01 -15.43 -6.85
CA GLU A 398 2.97 -15.51 -8.31
C GLU A 398 1.62 -16.05 -8.80
N ALA A 399 0.91 -15.25 -9.60
CA ALA A 399 -0.37 -15.63 -10.19
C ALA A 399 -0.28 -15.55 -11.72
N ARG A 400 -1.01 -16.40 -12.43
CA ARG A 400 -1.04 -16.34 -13.89
C ARG A 400 -2.23 -15.56 -14.41
N ILE A 401 -3.36 -15.68 -13.72
CA ILE A 401 -4.62 -15.04 -14.08
C ILE A 401 -4.98 -14.06 -12.97
N ALA A 402 -5.28 -12.83 -13.36
CA ALA A 402 -5.86 -11.84 -12.47
C ALA A 402 -7.26 -11.47 -12.96
N ILE A 403 -8.22 -11.40 -12.05
CA ILE A 403 -9.61 -11.03 -12.36
C ILE A 403 -9.99 -9.83 -11.50
N ILE A 404 -10.28 -8.70 -12.14
CA ILE A 404 -10.78 -7.48 -11.48
C ILE A 404 -12.28 -7.42 -11.69
N LEU A 405 -13.04 -7.62 -10.60
CA LEU A 405 -14.52 -7.60 -10.63
C LEU A 405 -15.11 -6.21 -10.40
N SER A 406 -14.40 -5.33 -9.71
CA SER A 406 -14.80 -3.94 -9.52
C SER A 406 -13.54 -3.09 -9.30
N GLY A 407 -13.51 -1.87 -9.84
CA GLY A 407 -12.31 -1.02 -9.82
C GLY A 407 -12.63 0.48 -9.79
N THR A 408 -11.75 1.25 -9.14
CA THR A 408 -11.76 2.71 -9.06
C THR A 408 -10.69 3.30 -9.98
N GLY A 409 -10.63 4.63 -10.12
CA GLY A 409 -9.54 5.29 -10.86
C GLY A 409 -8.13 4.93 -10.32
N SER A 410 -8.01 4.71 -9.01
CA SER A 410 -6.77 4.29 -8.33
C SER A 410 -6.30 2.87 -8.67
N THR A 411 -7.18 2.00 -9.20
CA THR A 411 -6.81 0.65 -9.63
C THR A 411 -5.84 0.67 -10.84
N ARG A 412 -5.57 1.83 -11.47
CA ARG A 412 -4.60 2.00 -12.57
C ARG A 412 -3.15 1.77 -12.14
N GLU A 413 -2.71 2.43 -11.06
CA GLU A 413 -1.38 2.20 -10.47
C GLU A 413 -1.26 0.77 -9.93
N TYR A 414 -2.40 0.23 -9.46
CA TYR A 414 -2.51 -1.13 -8.97
C TYR A 414 -2.33 -2.19 -10.06
N ILE A 415 -2.94 -2.01 -11.24
CA ILE A 415 -2.74 -2.91 -12.39
C ILE A 415 -1.27 -2.95 -12.82
N GLN A 416 -0.57 -1.81 -12.73
CA GLN A 416 0.87 -1.75 -13.00
C GLN A 416 1.72 -2.44 -11.92
N ARG A 417 1.25 -2.46 -10.66
CA ARG A 417 1.84 -3.29 -9.58
C ARG A 417 1.54 -4.78 -9.81
N LEU A 418 0.32 -5.11 -10.25
CA LEU A 418 -0.15 -6.48 -10.49
C LEU A 418 0.50 -7.13 -11.71
N GLY A 419 0.84 -6.35 -12.75
CA GLY A 419 1.64 -6.81 -13.88
C GLY A 419 3.04 -7.33 -13.51
N ARG A 420 3.50 -7.11 -12.26
CA ARG A 420 4.74 -7.68 -11.70
C ARG A 420 4.52 -9.00 -10.96
N VAL A 421 3.30 -9.22 -10.47
CA VAL A 421 2.83 -10.46 -9.83
C VAL A 421 2.50 -11.51 -10.91
N LEU A 422 2.02 -11.02 -12.05
CA LEU A 422 1.71 -11.80 -13.24
C LEU A 422 2.99 -12.25 -13.96
N ARG A 423 3.16 -13.56 -14.17
CA ARG A 423 4.29 -14.14 -14.91
C ARG A 423 3.83 -15.06 -16.05
N LYS A 424 4.71 -15.23 -17.05
CA LYS A 424 4.60 -16.37 -17.97
C LYS A 424 4.79 -17.63 -17.13
N GLY A 425 3.88 -18.60 -17.26
CA GLY A 425 4.04 -19.88 -16.55
C GLY A 425 5.34 -20.60 -16.97
N GLN A 426 5.64 -21.76 -16.37
CA GLN A 426 6.80 -22.59 -16.74
C GLN A 426 6.84 -23.01 -18.24
N GLN A 427 5.79 -22.74 -19.01
CA GLN A 427 5.73 -22.92 -20.46
C GLN A 427 5.99 -21.59 -21.17
N GLU A 428 7.04 -21.53 -21.99
CA GLU A 428 7.54 -20.32 -22.68
C GLU A 428 6.48 -19.56 -23.52
N ASP A 429 5.38 -20.23 -23.88
CA ASP A 429 4.38 -19.72 -24.82
C ASP A 429 3.11 -19.12 -24.17
N LYS A 430 2.95 -19.24 -22.85
CA LYS A 430 1.71 -18.81 -22.18
C LYS A 430 1.87 -17.47 -21.46
N ARG A 431 1.22 -16.43 -22.00
CA ARG A 431 1.18 -15.07 -21.44
C ARG A 431 0.27 -15.00 -20.19
N ALA A 432 0.55 -14.03 -19.32
CA ALA A 432 -0.35 -13.73 -18.21
C ALA A 432 -1.58 -12.96 -18.71
N ILE A 433 -2.74 -13.19 -18.08
CA ILE A 433 -4.00 -12.60 -18.52
C ILE A 433 -4.63 -11.81 -17.37
N LEU A 434 -5.00 -10.56 -17.67
CA LEU A 434 -5.73 -9.69 -16.77
C LEU A 434 -7.15 -9.50 -17.31
N TYR A 435 -8.13 -10.07 -16.62
CA TYR A 435 -9.54 -9.85 -16.89
C TYR A 435 -10.06 -8.64 -16.14
N GLU A 436 -10.78 -7.78 -16.84
CA GLU A 436 -11.50 -6.66 -16.27
C GLU A 436 -13.00 -6.83 -16.54
N VAL A 437 -13.77 -7.14 -15.49
CA VAL A 437 -15.21 -7.38 -15.60
C VAL A 437 -15.98 -6.11 -15.19
N ILE A 438 -16.74 -5.53 -16.11
CA ILE A 438 -17.38 -4.22 -15.93
C ILE A 438 -18.88 -4.32 -16.16
N ALA A 439 -19.68 -3.71 -15.29
CA ALA A 439 -21.11 -3.55 -15.55
C ALA A 439 -21.39 -2.43 -16.58
N GLU A 440 -22.04 -2.76 -17.70
CA GLU A 440 -22.43 -1.81 -18.75
C GLU A 440 -23.42 -0.77 -18.25
N ASN A 441 -23.35 0.44 -18.81
CA ASN A 441 -24.25 1.55 -18.48
C ASN A 441 -24.22 1.98 -17.00
N THR A 442 -23.14 1.64 -16.27
CA THR A 442 -22.93 2.04 -14.88
C THR A 442 -21.80 3.06 -14.72
N THR A 443 -21.58 3.53 -13.49
CA THR A 443 -20.42 4.36 -13.17
C THR A 443 -19.08 3.66 -13.41
N GLU A 444 -19.05 2.32 -13.43
CA GLU A 444 -17.83 1.56 -13.71
C GLU A 444 -17.35 1.71 -15.15
N GLU A 445 -18.27 1.73 -16.12
CA GLU A 445 -17.93 1.92 -17.53
C GLU A 445 -17.28 3.30 -17.75
N LYS A 446 -17.81 4.36 -17.13
CA LYS A 446 -17.19 5.69 -17.16
C LYS A 446 -15.81 5.69 -16.53
N THR A 447 -15.65 4.96 -15.42
CA THR A 447 -14.37 4.81 -14.71
C THR A 447 -13.36 4.03 -15.56
N SER A 448 -13.80 3.02 -16.33
CA SER A 448 -12.96 2.28 -17.28
C SER A 448 -12.59 3.12 -18.52
N GLN A 449 -13.53 3.90 -19.06
CA GLN A 449 -13.26 4.79 -20.19
C GLN A 449 -12.24 5.88 -19.84
N ARG A 450 -12.34 6.49 -18.65
CA ARG A 450 -11.31 7.42 -18.15
C ARG A 450 -9.93 6.78 -18.08
N ARG A 451 -9.84 5.51 -17.66
CA ARG A 451 -8.58 4.74 -17.64
C ARG A 451 -7.96 4.55 -19.03
N ARG A 452 -8.76 4.52 -20.10
CA ARG A 452 -8.31 4.32 -21.49
C ARG A 452 -7.75 5.59 -22.14
N GLY A 453 -8.27 6.77 -21.77
CA GLY A 453 -7.97 8.04 -22.42
C GLY A 453 -6.49 8.44 -22.41
N GLU A 454 -5.73 7.97 -21.44
CA GLU A 454 -4.30 8.32 -21.25
C GLU A 454 -3.32 7.30 -21.87
N HIS A 455 -3.79 6.13 -22.34
CA HIS A 455 -2.93 4.99 -22.74
C HIS A 455 -3.01 4.60 -24.23
N LYS A 456 -3.32 5.53 -25.14
CA LYS A 456 -3.37 5.24 -26.59
C LYS A 456 -2.05 4.78 -27.22
N ASN A 457 -0.93 4.76 -26.49
CA ASN A 457 0.36 4.30 -27.01
C ASN A 457 0.89 3.10 -26.19
N LYS A 458 0.80 1.88 -26.79
CA LYS A 458 1.61 0.66 -26.54
C LYS A 458 0.93 -0.63 -26.02
N THR A 459 -0.39 -0.71 -25.78
CA THR A 459 -1.03 -2.00 -25.41
C THR A 459 -2.09 -2.43 -26.43
N SER A 460 -2.02 -3.67 -26.92
CA SER A 460 -3.02 -4.26 -27.81
C SER A 460 -4.27 -4.63 -27.01
N TYR A 461 -5.25 -3.73 -26.97
CA TYR A 461 -6.56 -4.01 -26.38
C TYR A 461 -7.40 -4.86 -27.34
N LYS A 462 -7.74 -6.10 -26.96
CA LYS A 462 -8.79 -6.86 -27.64
C LYS A 462 -10.13 -6.59 -26.95
N THR A 463 -11.04 -5.93 -27.67
CA THR A 463 -12.45 -5.82 -27.26
C THR A 463 -13.13 -7.13 -27.65
N GLY A 464 -13.34 -8.03 -26.69
CA GLY A 464 -14.12 -9.24 -26.93
C GLY A 464 -15.61 -8.91 -26.92
N ASN A 465 -16.22 -8.61 -28.08
CA ASN A 465 -17.66 -8.75 -28.25
C ASN A 465 -17.99 -10.25 -28.33
N ARG A 466 -17.85 -10.98 -27.23
CA ARG A 466 -18.40 -12.34 -27.13
C ARG A 466 -19.89 -12.21 -26.83
N GLN A 467 -20.67 -12.00 -27.89
CA GLN A 467 -22.10 -12.24 -27.84
C GLN A 467 -22.28 -13.76 -27.77
N LEU A 468 -22.49 -14.27 -26.56
CA LEU A 468 -22.77 -15.69 -26.36
C LEU A 468 -24.19 -15.97 -26.86
N GLU A 469 -24.29 -16.67 -28.00
CA GLU A 469 -25.54 -17.24 -28.46
C GLU A 469 -26.08 -18.19 -27.38
N LEU A 470 -27.36 -18.02 -27.05
CA LEU A 470 -28.10 -18.99 -26.27
C LEU A 470 -28.01 -20.32 -27.02
N LEU A 471 -27.31 -21.30 -26.44
CA LEU A 471 -27.26 -22.67 -26.96
C LEU A 471 -28.67 -23.10 -27.39
N PRO A 472 -28.87 -23.57 -28.64
CA PRO A 472 -30.13 -24.21 -28.99
C PRO A 472 -30.32 -25.41 -28.06
N SER A 473 -31.51 -25.49 -27.47
CA SER A 473 -31.88 -26.54 -26.52
C SER A 473 -31.52 -27.91 -27.10
N ALA A 474 -30.57 -28.61 -26.46
CA ALA A 474 -30.27 -29.99 -26.78
C ALA A 474 -31.54 -30.85 -26.64
N PRO A 475 -31.76 -31.85 -27.51
CA PRO A 475 -32.94 -32.70 -27.43
C PRO A 475 -32.99 -33.43 -26.08
N LYS A 476 -34.15 -33.38 -25.42
CA LYS A 476 -34.41 -34.02 -24.12
C LYS A 476 -34.04 -35.50 -24.18
N LYS A 477 -32.91 -35.88 -23.59
CA LYS A 477 -32.68 -37.25 -23.14
C LYS A 477 -33.48 -37.46 -21.86
N SER A 478 -34.45 -38.37 -21.90
CA SER A 478 -35.21 -38.79 -20.73
C SER A 478 -34.29 -39.52 -19.76
N PHE A 479 -33.85 -38.85 -18.70
CA PHE A 479 -33.26 -39.52 -17.55
C PHE A 479 -34.39 -39.97 -16.62
N SER A 480 -34.51 -41.28 -16.42
CA SER A 480 -35.39 -41.84 -15.39
C SER A 480 -34.77 -41.59 -14.02
N PHE A 481 -35.39 -40.72 -13.22
CA PHE A 481 -35.03 -40.57 -11.82
C PHE A 481 -35.58 -41.76 -11.02
N PRO A 482 -34.77 -42.47 -10.22
CA PRO A 482 -35.29 -43.41 -9.23
C PRO A 482 -36.04 -42.63 -8.15
N LYS A 483 -37.29 -43.01 -7.90
CA LYS A 483 -38.15 -42.42 -6.86
C LYS A 483 -37.66 -42.84 -5.47
N ALA A 484 -37.71 -41.89 -4.53
CA ALA A 484 -37.44 -42.15 -3.12
C ALA A 484 -38.66 -42.74 -2.39
N ALA A 485 -38.32 -43.55 -1.39
CA ALA A 485 -39.07 -44.02 -0.22
C ALA A 485 -39.93 -45.30 -0.31
N GLU A 486 -39.49 -46.26 0.53
CA GLU A 486 -40.17 -47.32 1.31
C GLU A 486 -39.45 -48.66 1.07
N SER A 487 -38.92 -49.39 2.06
CA SER A 487 -39.39 -49.63 3.43
C SER A 487 -38.26 -50.14 4.34
N SER A 488 -38.45 -49.96 5.64
CA SER A 488 -37.63 -50.42 6.76
C SER A 488 -37.38 -51.93 6.77
N THR A 489 -36.13 -52.35 7.00
CA THR A 489 -35.80 -53.70 7.52
C THR A 489 -34.69 -53.57 8.58
N PRO A 490 -34.73 -54.39 9.64
CA PRO A 490 -34.12 -54.05 10.93
C PRO A 490 -32.62 -54.38 10.99
N TRP A 491 -31.91 -53.59 11.77
CA TRP A 491 -30.52 -53.82 12.17
C TRP A 491 -30.41 -55.13 12.96
N VAL A 492 -29.69 -56.11 12.40
CA VAL A 492 -29.25 -57.32 13.12
C VAL A 492 -27.86 -57.07 13.69
N SER A 493 -27.75 -57.34 14.98
CA SER A 493 -26.56 -57.21 15.83
C SER A 493 -25.65 -58.43 15.77
N SER A 494 -24.33 -58.17 15.66
CA SER A 494 -23.20 -58.94 16.25
C SER A 494 -22.87 -60.33 15.64
N PRO A 495 -21.65 -60.91 15.81
CA PRO A 495 -20.64 -60.59 16.83
C PRO A 495 -19.16 -60.51 16.40
N GLU A 496 -18.39 -60.03 17.39
CA GLU A 496 -16.97 -60.19 17.69
C GLU A 496 -16.17 -61.24 16.92
N SER A 497 -14.94 -60.87 16.54
CA SER A 497 -13.80 -61.80 16.48
C SER A 497 -12.57 -61.13 17.09
N GLU A 498 -12.15 -61.71 18.22
CA GLU A 498 -10.84 -61.57 18.84
C GLU A 498 -9.77 -62.34 18.03
N GLU A 499 -8.50 -61.97 18.27
CA GLU A 499 -7.23 -62.70 17.99
C GLU A 499 -6.81 -62.83 16.50
N GLU A 500 -5.59 -62.51 16.06
CA GLU A 500 -4.24 -62.49 16.69
C GLU A 500 -3.45 -61.20 16.43
#